data_AF-A0A0F9GF27-F1
#
_entry.id   AF-A0A0F9GF27-F1
#
_cell.length_a   1.000
_cell.length_b   1.000
_cell.length_c   1.000
_cell.angle_alpha   90.00
_cell.angle_beta   90.00
_cell.angle_gamma   90.00
#
_symmetry.space_group_name_H-M   'P 1'
#
loop_
_entity.id
_entity.type
_entity.pdbx_description
1 polymer ?
#
loop_
_entity_poly.entity_id
_entity_poly.type
_entity_poly.pdbx_seq_one_letter_code
_entity_poly.pdbx_strand_id
1 'polypeptide(L)' 'MIIACCVCKNILGTKEPYGEHSQDFTHTYCEECYDIEMAKLDKEEYSKNERFEVQ' A
#
# COMPACT_ATOMS: atom_id res chain seq x y z
N MET A 1 -16.67 7.44 7.29
CA MET A 1 -15.22 7.10 7.33
C MET A 1 -14.62 7.33 5.94
N ILE A 2 -13.54 8.11 5.87
CA ILE A 2 -12.83 8.45 4.63
C ILE A 2 -11.84 7.32 4.30
N ILE A 3 -11.73 6.98 3.01
CA ILE A 3 -10.73 6.04 2.50
C ILE A 3 -9.68 6.88 1.77
N ALA A 4 -8.42 6.81 2.21
CA ALA A 4 -7.32 7.56 1.63
C ALA A 4 -6.20 6.63 1.13
N CYS A 5 -5.49 7.06 0.09
CA CYS A 5 -4.30 6.35 -0.39
C CYS A 5 -3.17 6.40 0.66
N CYS A 6 -2.50 5.27 0.92
CA CYS A 6 -1.36 5.20 1.83
C CYS A 6 -0.20 6.09 1.38
N VAL A 7 0.00 6.23 0.07
CA VAL A 7 1.16 6.87 -0.55
C VAL A 7 0.85 8.33 -0.91
N CYS A 8 -0.04 8.57 -1.87
CA CYS A 8 -0.33 9.93 -2.37
C CYS A 8 -1.36 10.70 -1.54
N LYS A 9 -1.96 10.07 -0.51
CA LYS A 9 -2.99 10.65 0.37
C LYS A 9 -4.29 11.11 -0.32
N ASN A 10 -4.45 10.82 -1.62
CA ASN A 10 -5.70 11.08 -2.34
C ASN A 10 -6.88 10.35 -1.67
N ILE A 11 -8.02 11.03 -1.59
CA ILE A 11 -9.27 10.44 -1.10
C ILE A 11 -9.82 9.54 -2.20
N LEU A 12 -9.95 8.26 -1.89
CA LEU A 12 -10.43 7.21 -2.81
C LEU A 12 -11.94 6.98 -2.66
N GLY A 13 -12.53 7.44 -1.56
CA GLY A 13 -13.96 7.37 -1.33
C GLY A 13 -14.31 7.51 0.13
N THR A 14 -15.56 7.20 0.44
CA THR A 14 -16.09 7.16 1.80
C THR A 14 -16.86 5.85 2.00
N LYS A 15 -16.86 5.34 3.22
CA LYS A 15 -17.70 4.21 3.62
C LYS A 15 -18.34 4.46 4.98
N GLU A 16 -19.42 3.75 5.23
CA GLU A 16 -20.06 3.82 6.53
C GLU A 16 -19.14 3.26 7.63
N PRO A 17 -19.09 3.93 8.79
CA PRO A 17 -18.42 3.42 9.98
C PRO A 17 -19.06 2.10 10.44
N TYR A 18 -18.26 1.09 10.78
CA TYR A 18 -18.75 -0.21 11.27
C TYR A 18 -19.18 -0.19 12.76
N GLY A 19 -19.21 0.98 13.40
CA GLY A 19 -19.66 1.16 14.79
C GLY A 19 -19.29 2.53 15.36
N GLU A 20 -19.72 2.81 16.60
CA GLU A 20 -19.50 4.11 17.28
C GLU A 20 -18.02 4.48 17.49
N HIS A 21 -17.10 3.51 17.42
CA HIS A 21 -15.66 3.70 17.62
C HIS A 21 -14.82 3.58 16.34
N SER A 22 -15.43 3.52 15.17
CA SER A 22 -14.63 3.41 13.94
C SER A 22 -13.91 4.72 13.66
N GLN A 23 -12.61 4.64 13.39
CA GLN A 23 -11.76 5.79 13.07
C GLN A 23 -12.31 6.57 11.86
N ASP A 24 -12.06 7.88 11.83
CA ASP A 24 -12.50 8.74 10.74
C ASP A 24 -11.85 8.39 9.39
N PHE A 25 -10.69 7.73 9.43
CA PHE A 25 -9.89 7.39 8.26
C PHE A 25 -9.53 5.91 8.19
N THR A 26 -9.56 5.39 6.97
CA THR A 26 -8.95 4.12 6.59
C THR A 26 -7.99 4.35 5.45
N HIS A 27 -6.94 3.54 5.40
CA HIS A 27 -5.89 3.67 4.39
C HIS A 27 -5.84 2.42 3.52
N THR A 28 -5.69 2.61 2.22
CA THR A 28 -5.47 1.55 1.21
C THR A 28 -4.58 2.10 0.09
N TYR A 29 -4.21 1.32 -0.91
CA TYR A 29 -3.52 1.84 -2.09
C TYR A 29 -4.54 2.26 -3.17
N CYS A 30 -4.28 3.35 -3.88
CA CYS A 30 -4.86 3.53 -5.22
C CYS A 30 -4.11 2.64 -6.21
N GLU A 31 -4.74 2.33 -7.33
CA GLU A 31 -4.20 1.41 -8.36
C GLU A 31 -2.79 1.82 -8.80
N GLU A 32 -2.59 3.08 -9.19
CA GLU A 32 -1.27 3.58 -9.60
C GLU A 32 -0.20 3.43 -8.52
N CYS A 33 -0.52 3.76 -7.27
CA CYS A 33 0.44 3.63 -6.18
C CYS A 33 0.68 2.16 -5.81
N TYR A 34 -0.32 1.30 -5.97
CA TYR A 34 -0.15 -0.14 -5.77
C TYR A 34 0.86 -0.69 -6.78
N ASP A 35 0.67 -0.42 -8.07
CA ASP A 35 1.56 -0.91 -9.13
C ASP A 35 3.00 -0.40 -8.95
N ILE A 36 3.17 0.88 -8.58
CA ILE A 36 4.49 1.46 -8.32
C ILE A 36 5.18 0.76 -7.14
N GLU A 37 4.46 0.53 -6.03
CA GLU A 37 5.04 -0.13 -4.86
C GLU A 37 5.31 -1.62 -5.13
N MET A 38 4.44 -2.33 -5.84
CA MET A 38 4.67 -3.73 -6.21
C MET A 38 5.87 -3.86 -7.16
N ALA A 39 6.01 -2.96 -8.14
CA ALA A 39 7.17 -2.93 -9.03
C ALA A 39 8.50 -2.65 -8.31
N LYS A 40 8.49 -2.00 -7.14
CA LYS A 40 9.68 -1.84 -6.29
C LYS A 40 10.06 -3.16 -5.62
N LEU A 41 9.07 -3.92 -5.15
CA LEU A 41 9.29 -5.22 -4.51
C LEU A 41 9.88 -6.24 -5.50
N ASP A 42 9.36 -6.29 -6.73
CA ASP A 42 9.88 -7.16 -7.79
C ASP A 42 11.35 -6.84 -8.12
N LYS A 43 11.73 -5.56 -8.09
CA LYS A 43 13.12 -5.14 -8.29
C LYS A 43 14.04 -5.50 -7.12
N GLU A 44 13.51 -5.51 -5.89
CA GLU A 44 14.27 -5.90 -4.71
C GLU A 44 14.47 -7.42 -4.60
N GLU A 45 13.56 -8.23 -5.17
CA GLU A 45 13.70 -9.70 -5.19
C GLU A 45 14.92 -10.14 -6.03
N TYR A 46 15.29 -9.36 -7.05
CA TYR A 46 16.50 -9.60 -7.85
C TYR A 46 17.81 -9.27 -7.11
N SER A 47 17.79 -8.32 -6.16
CA SER A 47 19.01 -7.94 -5.41
C SER A 47 19.30 -8.84 -4.21
N LYS A 48 18.29 -9.54 -3.68
CA LYS A 48 18.47 -10.47 -2.54
C LYS A 48 18.91 -11.88 -2.96
N ASN A 49 18.63 -12.30 -4.20
CA ASN A 49 19.06 -13.59 -4.72
C ASN A 49 20.54 -13.64 -5.15
N GLU A 50 21.20 -12.50 -5.35
CA GLU A 50 22.67 -12.47 -5.60
C GLU A 50 23.51 -12.57 -4.31
N ARG A 51 22.88 -12.62 -3.12
CA ARG A 51 23.59 -12.66 -1.83
C ARG A 51 23.74 -14.06 -1.22
N PHE A 52 23.30 -15.12 -1.90
CA PHE A 52 23.37 -16.50 -1.43
C PHE A 52 24.03 -17.49 -2.42
N GLU A 53 24.89 -17.01 -3.33
CA GLU A 53 25.81 -17.88 -4.08
C GLU A 53 27.25 -17.39 -3.97
N VAL A 54 27.85 -17.41 -2.77
CA VAL A 54 29.32 -17.49 -2.65
C VAL A 54 29.69 -18.28 -1.38
N GLN A 55 30.19 -19.49 -1.63
CA GLN A 55 31.12 -20.33 -0.84
C GLN A 55 30.62 -21.05 0.42
#